data_AF-A0A8H8A5M5-F1
#
_entry.id   AF-A0A8H8A5M5-F1
#
_cell.length_a   1.000
_cell.length_b   1.000
_cell.length_c   1.000
_cell.angle_alpha   90.00
_cell.angle_beta   90.00
_cell.angle_gamma   90.00
#
_symmetry.space_group_name_H-M   'P 1'
#
loop_
_entity.id
_entity.type
_entity.pdbx_description
1 polymer ?
#
loop_
_entity_poly.entity_id
_entity_poly.type
_entity_poly.pdbx_seq_one_letter_code
_entity_poly.pdbx_strand_id
1 'polypeptide(L)'
;MPPRTKQTEPEQRIETQDRPNSRQKRLPGDRLEGYTVREAAPIFDISTLPVVTLRKYKNVYKLKAPGGDRPGDVTFLSGGEALKSAVRRHFNALPVKEYDMIAQFLYTVKNKGQMA
;
A
#
# COMPACT_ATOMS: atom_id res chain seq x y z
N MET A 1 -71.23 -28.23 -22.18
CA MET A 1 -70.90 -29.50 -22.88
C MET A 1 -70.67 -29.16 -24.35
N PRO A 2 -69.60 -29.61 -25.04
CA PRO A 2 -69.13 -31.01 -25.24
C PRO A 2 -67.63 -31.27 -24.85
N PRO A 3 -67.07 -32.49 -25.05
CA PRO A 3 -66.00 -33.08 -24.22
C PRO A 3 -64.61 -33.28 -24.87
N ARG A 4 -63.68 -33.72 -24.00
CA ARG A 4 -62.29 -34.23 -24.14
C ARG A 4 -62.00 -35.17 -25.34
N THR A 5 -60.78 -35.05 -25.88
CA THR A 5 -59.96 -36.20 -26.38
C THR A 5 -58.48 -36.00 -26.01
N LYS A 6 -57.84 -37.13 -25.67
CA LYS A 6 -56.51 -37.31 -25.09
C LYS A 6 -55.43 -37.52 -26.17
N GLN A 7 -54.19 -37.71 -25.69
CA GLN A 7 -52.99 -38.30 -26.33
C GLN A 7 -52.01 -37.20 -26.84
N THR A 8 -50.70 -37.21 -26.56
CA THR A 8 -49.77 -38.33 -26.33
C THR A 8 -48.50 -37.83 -25.60
N GLU A 9 -48.05 -38.51 -24.56
CA GLU A 9 -46.62 -38.59 -24.14
C GLU A 9 -46.12 -39.97 -24.58
N PRO A 10 -44.83 -40.16 -24.98
CA PRO A 10 -43.83 -40.53 -23.96
C PRO A 10 -42.35 -40.14 -24.23
N GLU A 11 -41.66 -39.77 -23.14
CA GLU A 11 -40.36 -40.27 -22.65
C GLU A 11 -39.01 -40.02 -23.36
N GLN A 12 -37.98 -39.96 -22.50
CA GLN A 12 -36.52 -39.98 -22.68
C GLN A 12 -35.87 -38.60 -22.93
N ARG A 13 -34.86 -38.14 -22.19
CA ARG A 13 -33.73 -38.90 -21.63
C ARG A 13 -33.02 -38.05 -20.56
N ILE A 14 -32.55 -38.73 -19.53
CA ILE A 14 -31.69 -38.25 -18.45
C ILE A 14 -30.39 -37.65 -19.01
N GLU A 15 -30.01 -36.45 -18.58
CA GLU A 15 -28.60 -36.05 -18.53
C GLU A 15 -28.34 -35.15 -17.32
N THR A 16 -27.96 -35.79 -16.22
CA THR A 16 -27.26 -35.20 -15.08
C THR A 16 -25.93 -34.62 -15.57
N GLN A 17 -25.87 -33.31 -15.77
CA GLN A 17 -24.61 -32.64 -16.05
C GLN A 17 -23.93 -32.24 -14.74
N ASP A 18 -23.10 -33.18 -14.26
CA ASP A 18 -22.09 -32.97 -13.24
C ASP A 18 -21.19 -31.78 -13.62
N ARG A 19 -21.36 -30.65 -12.93
CA ARG A 19 -20.33 -29.60 -12.87
C ARG A 19 -19.57 -29.75 -11.56
N PRO A 20 -18.33 -30.25 -11.56
CA PRO A 20 -17.44 -30.09 -10.44
C PRO A 20 -16.95 -28.63 -10.45
N ASN A 21 -17.75 -27.72 -9.89
CA ASN A 21 -17.22 -26.40 -9.55
C ASN A 21 -16.22 -26.60 -8.43
N SER A 22 -14.95 -26.57 -8.85
CA SER A 22 -13.73 -26.54 -8.06
C SER A 22 -13.84 -25.50 -6.95
N ARG A 23 -14.48 -25.89 -5.84
CA ARG A 23 -14.28 -25.27 -4.54
C ARG A 23 -12.83 -25.56 -4.19
N GLN A 24 -11.93 -24.68 -4.63
CA GLN A 24 -10.63 -24.52 -4.02
C GLN A 24 -10.88 -24.34 -2.52
N LYS A 25 -10.74 -25.44 -1.77
CA LYS A 25 -10.66 -25.43 -0.33
C LYS A 25 -9.45 -24.55 -0.02
N ARG A 26 -9.69 -23.28 0.33
CA ARG A 26 -8.67 -22.47 0.98
C ARG A 26 -8.29 -23.24 2.24
N LEU A 27 -7.05 -23.70 2.30
CA LEU A 27 -6.51 -24.32 3.51
C LEU A 27 -6.69 -23.31 4.66
N PRO A 28 -7.35 -23.68 5.78
CA PRO A 28 -7.42 -22.84 6.96
C PRO A 28 -6.08 -22.96 7.70
N GLY A 29 -4.99 -22.56 7.04
CA GLY A 29 -3.63 -22.66 7.54
C GLY A 29 -2.94 -21.32 7.72
N ASP A 30 -3.49 -20.24 7.15
CA ASP A 30 -2.89 -18.89 7.23
C ASP A 30 -3.56 -18.04 8.32
N ARG A 31 -4.08 -18.71 9.36
CA ARG A 31 -4.62 -18.05 10.54
C ARG A 31 -3.44 -17.84 11.49
N LEU A 32 -2.69 -16.76 11.27
CA LEU A 32 -1.72 -16.19 12.20
C LEU A 32 -2.43 -15.70 13.50
N GLU A 33 -3.04 -16.63 14.23
CA GLU A 33 -3.56 -16.45 15.58
C GLU A 33 -2.36 -16.54 16.54
N GLY A 34 -1.65 -15.43 16.72
CA GLY A 34 -0.48 -15.44 17.60
C GLY A 34 0.28 -14.13 17.78
N TYR A 35 0.03 -13.09 16.99
CA TYR A 35 0.61 -11.78 17.28
C TYR A 35 -0.38 -10.97 18.13
N THR A 36 -0.24 -11.05 19.44
CA THR A 36 -0.74 -9.99 20.32
C THR A 36 0.03 -8.71 20.01
N VAL A 37 -0.34 -8.00 18.94
CA VAL A 37 0.08 -6.62 18.70
C VAL A 37 -0.73 -5.76 19.65
N ARG A 38 -0.29 -5.68 20.91
CA ARG A 38 -0.88 -4.78 21.92
C ARG A 38 0.06 -3.66 22.33
N GLU A 39 0.83 -3.18 21.37
CA GLU A 39 1.37 -1.84 21.38
C GLU A 39 1.37 -1.35 19.93
N ALA A 40 0.72 -0.23 19.66
CA ALA A 40 0.71 0.33 18.31
C ALA A 40 2.17 0.59 17.90
N ALA A 41 2.61 0.02 16.78
CA ALA A 41 3.96 0.23 16.29
C ALA A 41 4.23 1.75 16.20
N PRO A 42 5.36 2.24 16.72
CA PRO A 42 5.63 3.67 16.75
C PRO A 42 5.65 4.21 15.32
N ILE A 43 4.77 5.18 15.06
CA ILE A 43 4.66 5.82 13.75
C ILE A 43 5.60 7.01 13.72
N PHE A 44 6.47 7.08 12.71
CA PHE A 44 7.31 8.24 12.50
C PHE A 44 6.48 9.44 12.02
N ASP A 45 6.45 10.52 12.82
CA ASP A 45 5.71 11.72 12.46
C ASP A 45 6.54 12.77 11.69
N ILE A 46 6.22 12.91 10.41
CA ILE A 46 6.86 13.83 9.48
C ILE A 46 6.52 15.30 9.77
N SER A 47 5.40 15.61 10.46
CA SER A 47 5.07 17.00 10.81
C SER A 47 6.06 17.63 11.79
N THR A 48 6.80 16.81 12.54
CA THR A 48 7.81 17.28 13.50
C THR A 48 9.09 17.78 12.81
N LEU A 49 9.31 17.45 11.54
CA LEU A 49 10.51 17.82 10.81
C LEU A 49 10.47 19.29 10.34
N PRO A 50 11.61 20.02 10.41
CA PRO A 50 11.70 21.36 9.84
C PRO A 50 11.39 21.39 8.34
N VAL A 51 10.72 22.45 7.88
CA VAL A 51 10.35 22.64 6.46
C VAL A 51 11.58 22.56 5.55
N VAL A 52 12.74 23.06 6.00
CA VAL A 52 14.00 23.00 5.25
C VAL A 52 14.43 21.55 4.99
N THR A 53 14.29 20.67 5.98
CA THR A 53 14.59 19.23 5.86
C THR A 53 13.65 18.56 4.87
N LEU A 54 12.35 18.90 4.92
CA LEU A 54 11.36 18.38 3.97
C LEU A 54 11.64 18.83 2.53
N ARG A 55 12.07 20.09 2.34
CA ARG A 55 12.50 20.61 1.03
C ARG A 55 13.76 19.90 0.53
N LYS A 56 14.74 19.66 1.41
CA LYS A 56 15.94 18.87 1.06
C LYS A 56 15.56 17.46 0.62
N TYR A 57 14.65 16.80 1.34
CA TYR A 57 14.14 15.47 0.98
C TYR A 57 13.47 15.48 -0.41
N LYS A 58 12.57 16.45 -0.67
CA LYS A 58 11.96 16.66 -1.99
C LYS A 58 13.03 16.76 -3.08
N ASN A 59 14.09 17.53 -2.85
CA ASN A 59 15.14 17.80 -3.83
C ASN A 59 16.06 16.60 -4.10
N VAL A 60 16.34 15.78 -3.10
CA VAL A 60 17.14 14.55 -3.24
C VAL A 60 16.36 13.49 -4.01
N TYR A 61 15.10 13.28 -3.64
CA TYR A 61 14.24 12.25 -4.26
C TYR A 61 13.42 12.75 -5.45
N LYS A 62 13.62 14.00 -5.88
CA LYS A 62 12.93 14.63 -7.00
C LYS A 62 11.40 14.48 -6.93
N LEU A 63 10.84 14.67 -5.74
CA LEU A 63 9.40 14.49 -5.53
C LEU A 63 8.59 15.58 -6.25
N LYS A 64 7.55 15.15 -6.96
CA LYS A 64 6.54 16.03 -7.55
C LYS A 64 5.53 16.43 -6.46
N ALA A 65 5.87 17.44 -5.67
CA ALA A 65 4.94 18.07 -4.73
C ALA A 65 4.35 19.34 -5.38
N PRO A 66 3.02 19.44 -5.54
CA PRO A 66 2.40 20.67 -6.03
C PRO A 66 2.57 21.76 -4.95
N GLY A 67 3.20 22.87 -5.33
CA GLY A 67 3.49 24.00 -4.44
C GLY A 67 4.92 24.00 -3.92
N GLY A 68 5.74 24.94 -4.40
CA GLY A 68 7.05 25.20 -3.78
C GLY A 68 8.15 25.78 -4.66
N ASP A 69 7.96 25.89 -5.98
CA ASP A 69 9.08 26.27 -6.85
C ASP A 69 9.05 27.75 -7.27
N ARG A 70 8.02 28.52 -6.88
CA ARG A 70 7.90 29.94 -7.20
C ARG A 70 7.88 30.81 -5.93
N PRO A 71 8.84 31.75 -5.78
CA PRO A 71 8.78 32.73 -4.71
C PRO A 71 7.66 33.73 -5.04
N GLY A 72 6.56 33.70 -4.29
CA GLY A 72 5.43 34.63 -4.44
C GLY A 72 4.05 33.98 -4.56
N ASP A 73 3.94 32.65 -4.65
CA ASP A 73 2.64 31.99 -4.61
C ASP A 73 2.13 31.91 -3.16
N VAL A 74 1.00 32.58 -2.89
CA VAL A 74 0.43 32.83 -1.55
C VAL A 74 -0.13 31.56 -0.89
N THR A 75 0.06 30.40 -1.51
CA THR A 75 -0.26 29.07 -0.96
C THR A 75 0.80 28.55 0.01
N PHE A 76 1.43 29.41 0.82
CA PHE A 76 2.44 28.98 1.81
C PHE A 76 1.89 27.98 2.84
N LEU A 77 0.61 28.08 3.20
CA LEU A 77 -0.06 27.14 4.11
C LEU A 77 -0.42 25.81 3.41
N SER A 78 -0.88 25.87 2.17
CA SER A 78 -1.25 24.67 1.39
C SER A 78 -0.04 23.91 0.86
N GLY A 79 1.05 24.61 0.50
CA GLY A 79 2.29 24.02 0.00
C GLY A 79 3.06 23.27 1.09
N GLY A 80 2.97 23.72 2.34
CA GLY A 80 3.56 23.01 3.49
C GLY A 80 2.91 21.65 3.73
N GLU A 81 1.57 21.60 3.73
CA GLU A 81 0.83 20.34 3.90
C GLU A 81 0.96 19.42 2.67
N ALA A 82 0.97 19.98 1.45
CA ALA A 82 1.23 19.22 0.24
C ALA A 82 2.63 18.59 0.25
N LEU A 83 3.65 19.32 0.71
CA LEU A 83 5.01 18.83 0.87
C LEU A 83 5.07 17.70 1.92
N LYS A 84 4.48 17.90 3.11
CA LYS A 84 4.42 16.85 4.14
C LYS A 84 3.74 15.58 3.64
N SER A 85 2.61 15.72 2.95
CA SER A 85 1.87 14.60 2.36
C SER A 85 2.70 13.86 1.31
N ALA A 86 3.36 14.58 0.40
CA ALA A 86 4.23 13.99 -0.61
C ALA A 86 5.41 13.23 0.02
N VAL A 87 6.07 13.82 1.02
CA VAL A 87 7.16 13.18 1.76
C VAL A 87 6.66 11.94 2.50
N ARG A 88 5.51 12.01 3.18
CA ARG A 88 4.92 10.87 3.91
C ARG A 88 4.60 9.70 3.00
N ARG A 89 3.95 9.96 1.87
CA ARG A 89 3.63 8.93 0.88
C ARG A 89 4.90 8.26 0.35
N HIS A 90 5.90 9.05 -0.01
CA HIS A 90 7.15 8.51 -0.55
C HIS A 90 7.94 7.74 0.50
N PHE A 91 8.08 8.28 1.72
CA PHE A 91 8.81 7.63 2.82
C PHE A 91 8.23 6.25 3.15
N ASN A 92 6.91 6.13 3.24
CA ASN A 92 6.23 4.87 3.54
C ASN A 92 6.32 3.85 2.38
N ALA A 93 6.56 4.30 1.15
CA ALA A 93 6.67 3.45 -0.03
C ALA A 93 8.13 3.16 -0.42
N LEU A 94 9.11 3.70 0.33
CA LEU A 94 10.52 3.58 -0.03
C LEU A 94 10.97 2.12 0.14
N PRO A 95 11.49 1.47 -0.91
CA PRO A 95 12.00 0.12 -0.78
C PRO A 95 13.26 0.14 0.08
N VAL A 96 13.20 -0.52 1.24
CA VAL A 96 14.30 -0.61 2.19
C VAL A 96 14.87 -2.02 2.18
N LYS A 97 16.18 -2.13 1.93
CA LYS A 97 16.96 -3.32 2.24
C LYS A 97 17.67 -3.08 3.56
N GLU A 98 17.28 -3.84 4.58
CA GLU A 98 17.75 -3.63 5.96
C GLU A 98 19.28 -3.65 6.06
N TYR A 99 19.91 -4.68 5.50
CA TYR A 99 21.36 -4.84 5.53
C TYR A 99 22.10 -3.62 4.93
N ASP A 100 21.68 -3.17 3.75
CA ASP A 100 22.29 -2.03 3.06
C ASP A 100 22.12 -0.74 3.88
N MET A 101 20.95 -0.53 4.50
CA MET A 101 20.71 0.64 5.34
C MET A 101 21.58 0.66 6.59
N ILE A 102 21.68 -0.47 7.30
CA ILE A 102 22.50 -0.56 8.51
C ILE A 102 23.98 -0.37 8.16
N ALA A 103 24.47 -1.06 7.12
CA ALA A 103 25.86 -0.94 6.69
C ALA A 103 26.21 0.49 6.26
N GLN A 104 25.36 1.13 5.45
CA GLN A 104 25.57 2.50 4.99
C GLN A 104 25.53 3.49 6.16
N PHE A 105 24.61 3.31 7.11
CA PHE A 105 24.53 4.14 8.30
C PHE A 105 25.81 4.04 9.15
N LEU A 106 26.26 2.82 9.46
CA LEU A 106 27.48 2.61 10.25
C LEU A 106 28.71 3.17 9.56
N TYR A 107 28.85 2.94 8.26
CA TYR A 107 29.96 3.47 7.46
C TYR A 107 29.97 5.00 7.49
N THR A 108 28.84 5.64 7.22
CA THR A 108 28.75 7.10 7.20
C THR A 108 28.97 7.72 8.58
N VAL A 109 28.45 7.12 9.66
CA VAL A 109 28.65 7.65 11.02
C VAL A 109 30.12 7.52 11.45
N LYS A 110 30.75 6.37 11.21
CA LYS A 110 32.14 6.11 11.60
C LYS A 110 33.15 6.98 10.82
N ASN A 111 32.91 7.24 9.55
CA ASN A 111 33.90 7.85 8.65
C ASN A 111 33.65 9.34 8.36
N LYS A 112 32.63 9.96 8.97
CA LYS A 112 32.28 11.39 8.77
C LYS A 112 33.41 12.38 9.07
N GLY A 113 34.42 12.01 9.86
CA GLY A 113 35.59 12.82 10.17
C GLY A 113 36.83 12.58 9.30
N GLN A 114 36.81 11.60 8.39
CA GLN A 114 37.95 11.26 7.51
C GLN A 114 37.84 11.85 6.09
N MET A 115 36.72 12.51 5.79
CA MET A 115 36.42 13.10 4.47
C MET A 115 36.49 14.64 4.50
N ALA A 116 37.29 15.21 5.41
CA ALA A 116 37.55 16.64 5.55
C ALA A 116 39.02 16.94 5.28
#